data_AF-A0A2V7JGJ6-F1
#
_entry.id   AF-A0A2V7JGJ6-F1
#
_cell.length_a   1.000
_cell.length_b   1.000
_cell.length_c   1.000
_cell.angle_alpha   90.00
_cell.angle_beta   90.00
_cell.angle_gamma   90.00
#
_symmetry.space_group_name_H-M   'P 1'
#
loop_
_entity.id
_entity.type
_entity.pdbx_description
1 polymer ?
#
loop_
_entity_poly.entity_id
_entity_poly.type
_entity_poly.pdbx_seq_one_letter_code
_entity_poly.pdbx_strand_id
1 'polypeptide(L)'
;MNATITTTGGVTAARAVAAEICVDLRRGEFLDQSFERRILPLDARDRRWTRELVYGMLRQRAGIDSILSERVRGGLVRLDPDVIDLLRLGVYQLLHMGSVPAYAAIAQTVELAKRRHGLGASKLVNAVLRRTDREREQLNPPTPTDLLDTLALKYSHPRWLIGRWVARWGHQDTERLLALNNAEAPIVIRPYGIRRSALRSRQHFHFGRDDVHGAGRIQEGTLLRPGSCGDARHGIRSGSNGRDGRGSLCCPRR
;
A
#
# COMPACT_ATOMS: atom_id res chain seq x y z
N MET A 1 26.71 -7.23 5.79
CA MET A 1 26.41 -8.05 6.98
C MET A 1 24.98 -8.55 6.84
N ASN A 2 24.81 -9.88 6.77
CA ASN A 2 23.57 -10.54 6.34
C ASN A 2 22.45 -10.34 7.38
N ALA A 3 21.38 -9.67 6.96
CA ALA A 3 20.15 -9.54 7.74
C ALA A 3 19.56 -10.92 8.00
N THR A 4 19.58 -11.34 9.26
CA THR A 4 18.95 -12.57 9.74
C THR A 4 17.45 -12.43 9.54
N ILE A 5 16.93 -13.07 8.49
CA ILE A 5 15.50 -13.18 8.23
C ILE A 5 14.91 -13.93 9.42
N THR A 6 14.29 -13.21 10.35
CA THR A 6 13.69 -13.79 11.56
C THR A 6 12.46 -14.57 11.10
N THR A 7 12.71 -15.84 10.79
CA THR A 7 11.74 -16.75 10.21
C THR A 7 11.08 -17.47 11.37
N THR A 8 9.86 -17.07 11.73
CA THR A 8 9.10 -17.82 12.75
C THR A 8 8.40 -18.99 12.05
N GLY A 9 9.10 -20.12 11.96
CA GLY A 9 8.62 -21.37 11.35
C GLY A 9 8.42 -21.28 9.83
N GLY A 10 9.48 -21.07 9.06
CA GLY A 10 9.39 -21.09 7.59
C GLY A 10 8.62 -19.94 6.93
N VAL A 11 7.92 -19.05 7.66
CA VAL A 11 7.32 -17.82 7.13
C VAL A 11 8.08 -16.59 7.61
N THR A 12 8.34 -15.63 6.73
CA THR A 12 8.97 -14.36 7.09
C THR A 12 8.07 -13.52 8.00
N ALA A 13 8.60 -12.95 9.08
CA ALA A 13 7.85 -12.13 10.03
C ALA A 13 7.03 -11.02 9.34
N ALA A 14 7.61 -10.36 8.34
CA ALA A 14 6.96 -9.32 7.55
C ALA A 14 5.62 -9.73 6.90
N ARG A 15 5.49 -10.99 6.47
CA ARG A 15 4.26 -11.55 5.85
C ARG A 15 3.23 -11.93 6.89
N ALA A 16 3.67 -12.53 7.98
CA ALA A 16 2.79 -12.84 9.11
C ALA A 16 2.16 -11.55 9.66
N VAL A 17 2.97 -10.51 9.85
CA VAL A 17 2.50 -9.19 10.26
C VAL A 17 1.53 -8.58 9.25
N ALA A 18 1.78 -8.70 7.94
CA ALA A 18 0.84 -8.21 6.92
C ALA A 18 -0.54 -8.87 7.01
N ALA A 19 -0.60 -10.19 7.20
CA ALA A 19 -1.87 -10.91 7.37
C ALA A 19 -2.59 -10.50 8.66
N GLU A 20 -1.83 -10.31 9.74
CA GLU A 20 -2.36 -9.80 11.01
C GLU A 20 -2.92 -8.38 10.91
N ILE A 21 -2.30 -7.49 10.14
CA ILE A 21 -2.84 -6.16 9.85
C ILE A 21 -4.17 -6.28 9.11
N CYS A 22 -4.31 -7.22 8.17
CA CYS A 22 -5.58 -7.45 7.49
C CYS A 22 -6.69 -7.87 8.46
N VAL A 23 -6.37 -8.71 9.46
CA VAL A 23 -7.32 -9.07 10.54
C VAL A 23 -7.78 -7.84 11.30
N ASP A 24 -6.86 -6.95 11.69
CA ASP A 24 -7.19 -5.72 12.42
C ASP A 24 -8.12 -4.81 11.61
N LEU A 25 -7.83 -4.63 10.32
CA LEU A 25 -8.66 -3.82 9.43
C LEU A 25 -10.08 -4.39 9.32
N ARG A 26 -10.22 -5.73 9.22
CA ARG A 26 -11.54 -6.37 9.19
C ARG A 26 -12.30 -6.19 10.50
N ARG A 27 -11.60 -6.05 11.64
CA ARG A 27 -12.18 -5.73 12.95
C ARG A 27 -12.56 -4.25 13.10
N GLY A 28 -12.25 -3.41 12.12
CA GLY A 28 -12.56 -1.99 12.12
C GLY A 28 -11.47 -1.12 12.75
N GLU A 29 -10.27 -1.66 12.99
CA GLU A 29 -9.15 -0.86 13.47
C GLU A 29 -8.58 0.03 12.36
N PHE A 30 -8.04 1.20 12.75
CA PHE A 30 -7.38 2.09 11.81
C PHE A 30 -6.02 1.55 11.40
N LEU A 31 -5.71 1.67 10.10
CA LEU A 31 -4.46 1.17 9.52
C LEU A 31 -3.21 1.74 10.21
N ASP A 32 -3.21 3.04 10.53
CA ASP A 32 -2.07 3.68 11.20
C ASP A 32 -1.82 3.11 12.59
N GLN A 33 -2.87 2.86 13.37
CA GLN A 33 -2.76 2.26 14.70
C GLN A 33 -2.26 0.82 14.62
N SER A 34 -2.78 0.04 13.67
CA SER A 34 -2.31 -1.33 13.42
C SER A 34 -0.83 -1.35 13.01
N PHE A 35 -0.40 -0.42 12.15
CA PHE A 35 1.00 -0.30 11.76
C PHE A 35 1.91 0.08 12.94
N GLU A 36 1.52 1.05 13.77
CA GLU A 36 2.30 1.40 14.96
C GLU A 36 2.47 0.19 15.89
N ARG A 37 1.39 -0.55 16.18
CA ARG A 37 1.46 -1.72 17.06
C ARG A 37 2.26 -2.88 16.48
N ARG A 38 2.07 -3.23 15.20
CA ARG A 38 2.57 -4.48 14.63
C ARG A 38 3.86 -4.37 13.85
N ILE A 39 4.14 -3.21 13.25
CA ILE A 39 5.33 -3.01 12.41
C ILE A 39 6.52 -2.48 13.22
N LEU A 40 6.32 -1.69 14.28
CA LEU A 40 7.43 -1.13 15.05
C LEU A 40 8.47 -2.16 15.54
N PRO A 41 8.09 -3.39 15.95
CA PRO A 41 9.06 -4.40 16.37
C PRO A 41 9.94 -4.98 15.25
N LEU A 42 9.55 -4.82 13.98
CA LEU A 42 10.32 -5.32 12.83
C LEU A 42 11.58 -4.48 12.57
N ASP A 43 12.53 -5.00 11.81
CA ASP A 43 13.67 -4.20 11.33
C ASP A 43 13.24 -3.20 10.23
N ALA A 44 14.06 -2.18 9.95
CA ALA A 44 13.68 -1.13 8.99
C ALA A 44 13.32 -1.67 7.58
N ARG A 45 13.95 -2.75 7.15
CA ARG A 45 13.72 -3.39 5.85
C ARG A 45 12.36 -4.06 5.81
N ASP A 46 12.06 -4.91 6.77
CA ASP A 46 10.79 -5.61 6.92
C ASP A 46 9.66 -4.61 7.14
N ARG A 47 9.90 -3.53 7.90
CA ARG A 47 8.93 -2.44 8.06
C ARG A 47 8.54 -1.79 6.74
N ARG A 48 9.52 -1.53 5.86
CA ARG A 48 9.25 -0.96 4.53
C ARG A 48 8.52 -1.98 3.66
N TRP A 49 8.97 -3.24 3.70
CA TRP A 49 8.41 -4.32 2.90
C TRP A 49 6.95 -4.61 3.26
N THR A 50 6.61 -4.71 4.55
CA THR A 50 5.23 -4.93 5.01
C THR A 50 4.33 -3.75 4.63
N ARG A 51 4.81 -2.51 4.74
CA ARG A 51 4.04 -1.33 4.31
C ARG A 51 3.73 -1.39 2.81
N GLU A 52 4.73 -1.69 1.99
CA GLU A 52 4.56 -1.82 0.55
C GLU A 52 3.52 -2.89 0.21
N LEU A 53 3.63 -4.06 0.84
CA LEU A 53 2.69 -5.15 0.64
C LEU A 53 1.25 -4.75 1.03
N VAL A 54 1.04 -4.20 2.22
CA VAL A 54 -0.31 -3.87 2.72
C VAL A 54 -0.91 -2.69 1.97
N TYR A 55 -0.20 -1.57 1.85
CA TYR A 55 -0.70 -0.39 1.13
C TYR A 55 -0.90 -0.67 -0.36
N GLY A 56 0.02 -1.43 -0.95
CA GLY A 56 -0.07 -1.83 -2.33
C GLY A 56 -1.27 -2.72 -2.61
N MET A 57 -1.46 -3.75 -1.77
CA MET A 57 -2.64 -4.63 -1.85
C MET A 57 -3.94 -3.83 -1.71
N LEU A 58 -4.02 -2.89 -0.77
CA LEU A 58 -5.22 -2.05 -0.58
C LEU A 58 -5.48 -1.15 -1.80
N ARG A 59 -4.44 -0.55 -2.39
CA ARG A 59 -4.54 0.30 -3.60
C ARG A 59 -4.97 -0.46 -4.85
N GLN A 60 -4.67 -1.76 -4.91
CA GLN A 60 -5.01 -2.63 -6.05
C GLN A 60 -6.14 -3.62 -5.73
N ARG A 61 -6.84 -3.44 -4.60
CA ARG A 61 -7.78 -4.43 -4.08
C ARG A 61 -8.88 -4.80 -5.06
N ALA A 62 -9.46 -3.84 -5.79
CA ALA A 62 -10.55 -4.13 -6.73
C ALA A 62 -10.04 -4.96 -7.92
N GLY A 63 -8.88 -4.61 -8.48
CA GLY A 63 -8.24 -5.37 -9.55
C GLY A 63 -7.88 -6.79 -9.09
N ILE A 64 -7.30 -6.93 -7.90
CA ILE A 64 -6.98 -8.22 -7.29
C ILE A 64 -8.25 -9.06 -7.07
N ASP A 65 -9.31 -8.48 -6.52
CA ASP A 65 -10.57 -9.18 -6.28
C ASP A 65 -11.23 -9.64 -7.58
N SER A 66 -11.10 -8.87 -8.66
CA SER A 66 -11.54 -9.28 -9.99
C SER A 66 -10.77 -10.50 -10.50
N ILE A 67 -9.43 -10.48 -10.41
CA ILE A 67 -8.56 -11.60 -10.80
C ILE A 67 -8.89 -12.86 -10.01
N LEU A 68 -9.12 -12.71 -8.70
CA LEU A 68 -9.46 -13.81 -7.80
C LEU A 68 -10.85 -14.38 -8.08
N SER A 69 -11.83 -13.54 -8.42
CA SER A 69 -13.21 -13.96 -8.68
C SER A 69 -13.33 -14.93 -9.87
N GLU A 70 -12.49 -14.78 -10.89
CA GLU A 70 -12.41 -15.71 -12.04
C GLU A 70 -11.72 -17.05 -11.70
N ARG A 71 -10.91 -17.06 -10.63
CA ARG A 71 -10.04 -18.19 -10.28
C ARG A 71 -10.58 -19.03 -9.15
N VAL A 72 -11.47 -18.46 -8.34
CA VAL A 72 -12.09 -19.12 -7.20
C VAL A 72 -13.48 -19.62 -7.58
N ARG A 73 -13.64 -20.94 -7.68
CA ARG A 73 -14.93 -21.57 -7.96
C ARG A 73 -15.92 -21.27 -6.83
N GLY A 74 -17.12 -20.80 -7.19
CA GLY A 74 -18.16 -20.43 -6.22
C GLY A 74 -18.04 -19.00 -5.68
N GLY A 75 -17.06 -18.22 -6.14
CA GLY A 75 -16.89 -16.81 -5.77
C GLY A 75 -16.22 -16.59 -4.41
N LEU A 76 -15.68 -15.38 -4.23
CA LEU A 76 -14.94 -15.01 -3.00
C LEU A 76 -15.80 -15.00 -1.74
N VAL A 77 -17.10 -14.72 -1.87
CA VAL A 77 -18.05 -14.60 -0.75
C VAL A 77 -18.17 -15.89 0.07
N ARG A 78 -17.87 -17.05 -0.52
CA ARG A 78 -17.98 -18.36 0.15
C ARG A 78 -16.72 -18.75 0.94
N LEU A 79 -15.65 -17.97 0.83
CA LEU A 79 -14.38 -18.26 1.50
C LEU A 79 -14.32 -17.54 2.85
N ASP A 80 -13.53 -18.10 3.76
CA ASP A 80 -13.16 -17.40 4.99
C ASP A 80 -12.48 -16.05 4.63
N PRO A 81 -12.93 -14.92 5.21
CA PRO A 81 -12.38 -13.60 4.92
C PRO A 81 -10.85 -13.51 5.08
N ASP A 82 -10.28 -14.26 6.02
CA ASP A 82 -8.84 -14.31 6.23
C ASP A 82 -8.12 -15.02 5.07
N VAL A 83 -8.71 -16.09 4.53
CA VAL A 83 -8.17 -16.78 3.33
C VAL A 83 -8.22 -15.85 2.12
N ILE A 84 -9.27 -15.04 1.98
CA ILE A 84 -9.36 -14.02 0.92
C ILE A 84 -8.22 -13.01 1.06
N ASP A 85 -7.94 -12.53 2.27
CA ASP A 85 -6.84 -11.58 2.50
C ASP A 85 -5.47 -12.20 2.24
N LEU A 86 -5.26 -13.47 2.59
CA LEU A 86 -4.04 -14.19 2.21
C LEU A 86 -3.89 -14.31 0.70
N LEU A 87 -4.97 -14.61 -0.03
CA LEU A 87 -4.97 -14.63 -1.49
C LEU A 87 -4.64 -13.25 -2.06
N ARG A 88 -5.22 -12.17 -1.53
CA ARG A 88 -4.95 -10.80 -1.96
C ARG A 88 -3.47 -10.43 -1.78
N LEU A 89 -2.91 -10.73 -0.60
CA LEU A 89 -1.49 -10.52 -0.32
C LEU A 89 -0.60 -11.36 -1.26
N GLY A 90 -0.97 -12.61 -1.54
CA GLY A 90 -0.25 -13.49 -2.45
C GLY A 90 -0.25 -12.97 -3.89
N VAL A 91 -1.41 -12.57 -4.40
CA VAL A 91 -1.55 -12.00 -5.75
C VAL A 91 -0.78 -10.69 -5.88
N TYR A 92 -0.84 -9.80 -4.87
CA TYR A 92 -0.07 -8.56 -4.90
C TYR A 92 1.43 -8.81 -5.00
N GLN A 93 1.95 -9.79 -4.23
CA GLN A 93 3.36 -10.17 -4.31
C GLN A 93 3.73 -10.66 -5.72
N LEU A 94 2.90 -11.49 -6.35
CA LEU A 94 3.17 -12.05 -7.68
C LEU A 94 3.17 -10.98 -8.78
N LEU A 95 2.19 -10.09 -8.74
CA LEU A 95 1.94 -9.18 -9.86
C LEU A 95 2.68 -7.84 -9.73
N HIS A 96 2.84 -7.33 -8.50
CA HIS A 96 3.32 -5.98 -8.27
C HIS A 96 4.67 -5.91 -7.53
N MET A 97 5.07 -6.94 -6.78
CA MET A 97 6.36 -6.95 -6.08
C MET A 97 7.45 -7.64 -6.90
N GLY A 98 8.01 -6.93 -7.89
CA GLY A 98 9.02 -7.46 -8.81
C GLY A 98 10.32 -7.99 -8.15
N SER A 99 10.60 -7.63 -6.90
CA SER A 99 11.73 -8.14 -6.13
C SER A 99 11.49 -9.50 -5.47
N VAL A 100 10.25 -10.01 -5.49
CA VAL A 100 9.86 -11.26 -4.85
C VAL A 100 9.74 -12.36 -5.91
N PRO A 101 10.55 -13.43 -5.86
CA PRO A 101 10.39 -14.57 -6.76
C PRO A 101 9.03 -15.23 -6.60
N ALA A 102 8.41 -15.66 -7.72
CA ALA A 102 7.07 -16.25 -7.73
C ALA A 102 6.95 -17.47 -6.79
N TYR A 103 7.95 -18.37 -6.81
CA TYR A 103 7.96 -19.54 -5.92
C TYR A 103 7.95 -19.15 -4.44
N ALA A 104 8.62 -18.05 -4.07
CA ALA A 104 8.69 -17.58 -2.70
C ALA A 104 7.37 -16.94 -2.28
N ALA A 105 6.76 -16.11 -3.14
CA ALA A 105 5.43 -15.55 -2.90
C ALA A 105 4.39 -16.65 -2.66
N ILE A 106 4.38 -17.68 -3.51
CA ILE A 106 3.45 -18.81 -3.41
C ILE A 106 3.73 -19.62 -2.14
N ALA A 107 4.96 -20.11 -1.95
CA ALA A 107 5.29 -21.00 -0.84
C ALA A 107 5.02 -20.35 0.52
N GLN A 108 5.40 -19.08 0.70
CA GLN A 108 5.19 -18.35 1.94
C GLN A 108 3.70 -18.13 2.23
N THR A 109 2.92 -17.77 1.21
CA THR A 109 1.47 -17.53 1.38
C THR A 109 0.72 -18.85 1.66
N VAL A 110 1.14 -19.95 1.03
CA VAL A 110 0.60 -21.30 1.27
C VAL A 110 0.89 -21.78 2.68
N GLU A 111 2.12 -21.60 3.16
CA GLU A 111 2.51 -21.97 4.53
C GLU A 111 1.75 -21.12 5.56
N LEU A 112 1.54 -19.82 5.29
CA LEU A 112 0.74 -18.96 6.15
C LEU A 112 -0.74 -19.41 6.20
N ALA A 113 -1.33 -19.77 5.06
CA ALA A 113 -2.68 -20.34 5.01
C ALA A 113 -2.77 -21.68 5.74
N LYS A 114 -1.78 -22.55 5.58
CA LYS A 114 -1.71 -23.85 6.26
C LYS A 114 -1.72 -23.71 7.78
N ARG A 115 -0.97 -22.75 8.31
CA ARG A 115 -0.88 -22.50 9.76
C ARG A 115 -2.16 -21.95 10.36
N ARG A 116 -2.88 -21.12 9.61
CA ARG A 116 -4.06 -20.40 10.11
C ARG A 116 -5.35 -21.19 9.90
N HIS A 117 -5.44 -21.96 8.81
CA HIS A 117 -6.68 -22.59 8.34
C HIS A 117 -6.53 -24.07 7.97
N GLY A 118 -5.35 -24.65 8.18
CA GLY A 118 -5.08 -26.06 7.90
C GLY A 118 -4.86 -26.40 6.41
N LEU A 119 -4.73 -27.70 6.14
CA LEU A 119 -4.32 -28.23 4.83
C LEU A 119 -5.33 -27.96 3.70
N GLY A 120 -6.62 -27.83 4.02
CA GLY A 120 -7.66 -27.57 3.02
C GLY A 120 -7.48 -26.20 2.37
N ALA A 121 -7.41 -25.16 3.19
CA ALA A 121 -7.20 -23.78 2.73
C ALA A 121 -5.85 -23.61 2.02
N SER A 122 -4.78 -24.25 2.51
CA SER A 122 -3.47 -24.16 1.87
C SER A 122 -3.46 -24.73 0.45
N LYS A 123 -4.19 -25.82 0.20
CA LYS A 123 -4.34 -26.40 -1.15
C LYS A 123 -5.05 -25.44 -2.10
N LEU A 124 -6.13 -24.81 -1.63
CA LEU A 124 -6.86 -23.79 -2.40
C LEU A 124 -5.96 -22.60 -2.74
N VAL A 125 -5.28 -22.03 -1.74
CA VAL A 125 -4.35 -20.90 -1.93
C VAL A 125 -3.25 -21.26 -2.94
N ASN A 126 -2.64 -22.44 -2.81
CA ASN A 126 -1.62 -22.90 -3.75
C ASN A 126 -2.17 -23.02 -5.18
N ALA A 127 -3.35 -23.62 -5.35
CA ALA A 127 -3.96 -23.80 -6.67
C ALA A 127 -4.28 -22.45 -7.33
N VAL A 128 -4.86 -21.50 -6.59
CA VAL A 128 -5.22 -20.18 -7.11
C VAL A 128 -3.97 -19.36 -7.46
N LEU A 129 -2.96 -19.31 -6.59
CA LEU A 129 -1.76 -18.54 -6.84
C LEU A 129 -0.93 -19.14 -7.99
N ARG A 130 -0.80 -20.47 -8.09
CA ARG A 130 -0.14 -21.11 -9.24
C ARG A 130 -0.89 -20.90 -10.54
N ARG A 131 -2.22 -20.89 -10.51
CA ARG A 131 -3.01 -20.55 -11.69
C ARG A 131 -2.76 -19.10 -12.10
N THR A 132 -2.75 -18.18 -11.14
CA THR A 132 -2.48 -16.75 -11.37
C THR A 132 -1.10 -16.52 -11.98
N ASP A 133 -0.08 -17.21 -11.47
CA ASP A 133 1.30 -17.11 -11.98
C ASP A 133 1.43 -17.65 -13.42
N ARG A 134 0.81 -18.80 -13.72
CA ARG A 134 0.84 -19.39 -15.07
C ARG A 134 0.08 -18.56 -16.10
N GLU A 135 -1.03 -17.96 -15.70
CA GLU A 135 -1.90 -17.16 -16.59
C GLU A 135 -1.53 -15.67 -16.56
N ARG A 136 -0.36 -15.30 -16.01
CA ARG A 136 0.00 -13.90 -15.73
C ARG A 136 -0.11 -12.98 -16.95
N GLU A 137 0.31 -13.45 -18.12
CA GLU A 137 0.27 -12.68 -19.37
C GLU A 137 -1.15 -12.60 -19.98
N GLN A 138 -2.06 -13.45 -19.52
CA GLN A 138 -3.44 -13.53 -19.97
C GLN A 138 -4.40 -12.82 -19.01
N LEU A 139 -3.86 -12.15 -17.98
CA LEU A 139 -4.63 -11.36 -17.03
C LEU A 139 -5.14 -10.08 -17.70
N ASN A 140 -6.28 -10.19 -18.35
CA ASN A 140 -7.03 -9.05 -18.84
C ASN A 140 -8.11 -8.70 -17.81
N PRO A 141 -8.02 -7.55 -17.12
CA PRO A 141 -9.11 -7.13 -16.27
C PRO A 141 -10.39 -7.00 -17.11
N PRO A 142 -11.56 -7.40 -16.58
CA PRO A 142 -12.81 -7.18 -17.28
C PRO A 142 -12.94 -5.69 -17.57
N THR A 143 -13.52 -5.35 -18.72
CA THR A 143 -13.80 -3.96 -19.10
C THR A 143 -15.31 -3.75 -18.93
N PRO A 144 -15.77 -3.18 -17.81
CA PRO A 144 -17.18 -2.87 -17.63
C PRO A 144 -17.67 -1.89 -18.70
N THR A 145 -18.94 -1.99 -19.07
CA THR A 145 -19.54 -1.05 -20.02
C THR A 145 -19.74 0.34 -19.40
N ASP A 146 -20.01 0.39 -18.10
CA ASP A 146 -20.21 1.63 -17.37
C ASP A 146 -18.85 2.27 -16.98
N LEU A 147 -18.75 3.58 -17.22
CA LEU A 147 -17.54 4.35 -16.96
C LEU A 147 -17.12 4.32 -15.49
N LEU A 148 -18.08 4.47 -14.55
CA LEU A 148 -17.77 4.51 -13.13
C LEU A 148 -17.31 3.14 -12.63
N ASP A 149 -17.85 2.04 -13.18
CA ASP A 149 -17.38 0.69 -12.86
C ASP A 149 -15.98 0.43 -13.42
N THR A 150 -15.70 0.93 -14.63
CA THR A 150 -14.34 0.88 -15.20
C THR A 150 -13.34 1.60 -14.31
N LEU A 151 -13.67 2.82 -13.85
CA LEU A 151 -12.83 3.59 -12.94
C LEU A 151 -12.71 2.94 -11.56
N ALA A 152 -13.80 2.36 -11.04
CA ALA A 152 -13.82 1.68 -9.75
C ALA A 152 -12.89 0.47 -9.75
N LEU A 153 -12.93 -0.33 -10.82
CA LEU A 153 -12.07 -1.48 -10.99
C LEU A 153 -10.61 -1.07 -11.18
N LYS A 154 -10.34 -0.13 -12.10
CA LYS A 154 -8.99 0.32 -12.46
C LYS A 154 -8.26 0.98 -11.30
N TYR A 155 -8.96 1.79 -10.51
CA TYR A 155 -8.33 2.58 -9.44
C TYR A 155 -8.67 2.09 -8.03
N SER A 156 -9.45 1.01 -7.86
CA SER A 156 -9.86 0.49 -6.54
C SER A 156 -10.56 1.54 -5.65
N HIS A 157 -11.35 2.43 -6.23
CA HIS A 157 -12.16 3.40 -5.50
C HIS A 157 -13.64 3.02 -5.54
N PRO A 158 -14.42 3.30 -4.49
CA PRO A 158 -15.83 2.92 -4.47
C PRO A 158 -16.63 3.75 -5.48
N ARG A 159 -17.54 3.09 -6.22
CA ARG A 159 -18.36 3.68 -7.28
C ARG A 159 -19.03 5.00 -6.87
N TRP A 160 -19.59 5.07 -5.65
CA TRP A 160 -20.27 6.26 -5.15
C TRP A 160 -19.35 7.48 -5.06
N LEU A 161 -18.07 7.28 -4.70
CA LEU A 161 -17.09 8.37 -4.55
C LEU A 161 -16.68 8.89 -5.93
N ILE A 162 -16.47 7.98 -6.87
CA ILE A 162 -16.17 8.32 -8.26
C ILE A 162 -17.32 9.10 -8.87
N GLY A 163 -18.56 8.62 -8.72
CA GLY A 163 -19.75 9.33 -9.20
C GLY A 163 -19.86 10.75 -8.64
N ARG A 164 -19.55 10.92 -7.35
CA ARG A 164 -19.51 12.24 -6.71
C ARG A 164 -18.44 13.17 -7.32
N TRP A 165 -17.25 12.64 -7.63
CA TRP A 165 -16.17 13.43 -8.22
C TRP A 165 -16.41 13.74 -9.70
N VAL A 166 -16.92 12.78 -10.47
CA VAL A 166 -17.29 12.99 -11.87
C VAL A 166 -18.37 14.07 -11.98
N ALA A 167 -19.37 14.05 -11.10
CA ALA A 167 -20.40 15.09 -11.08
C ALA A 167 -19.85 16.48 -10.73
N ARG A 168 -18.75 16.56 -9.98
CA ARG A 168 -18.17 17.82 -9.50
C ARG A 168 -17.10 18.41 -10.41
N TRP A 169 -16.25 17.57 -10.99
CA TRP A 169 -15.05 17.95 -11.72
C TRP A 169 -14.96 17.35 -13.13
N GLY A 170 -15.94 16.53 -13.51
CA GLY A 170 -15.93 15.82 -14.80
C GLY A 170 -15.01 14.59 -14.79
N HIS A 171 -15.06 13.85 -15.90
CA HIS A 171 -14.37 12.57 -16.04
C HIS A 171 -12.84 12.72 -15.98
N GLN A 172 -12.26 13.61 -16.79
CA GLN A 172 -10.80 13.70 -16.95
C GLN A 172 -10.07 14.07 -15.64
N ASP A 173 -10.58 15.08 -14.92
CA ASP A 173 -9.96 15.49 -13.65
C ASP A 173 -10.19 14.46 -12.53
N THR A 174 -11.31 13.74 -12.56
CA THR A 174 -11.54 12.62 -11.66
C THR A 174 -10.55 11.49 -11.92
N GLU A 175 -10.31 11.12 -13.17
CA GLU A 175 -9.33 10.08 -13.52
C GLU A 175 -7.91 10.47 -13.07
N ARG A 176 -7.53 11.73 -13.26
CA ARG A 176 -6.25 12.26 -12.74
C ARG A 176 -6.16 12.17 -11.23
N LEU A 177 -7.20 12.54 -10.51
CA LEU A 177 -7.26 12.44 -9.04
C LEU A 177 -7.14 10.98 -8.58
N LEU A 178 -7.87 10.07 -9.22
CA LEU A 178 -7.81 8.63 -8.91
C LEU A 178 -6.41 8.06 -9.13
N ALA A 179 -5.74 8.46 -10.22
CA ALA A 179 -4.36 8.07 -10.49
C ALA A 179 -3.39 8.59 -9.43
N LEU A 180 -3.55 9.86 -9.01
CA LEU A 180 -2.73 10.46 -7.97
C LEU A 180 -2.91 9.77 -6.60
N ASN A 181 -4.14 9.39 -6.24
CA ASN A 181 -4.40 8.69 -4.98
C ASN A 181 -3.72 7.31 -4.91
N ASN A 182 -3.51 6.66 -6.06
CA ASN A 182 -2.85 5.35 -6.12
C ASN A 182 -1.33 5.45 -6.28
N ALA A 183 -0.81 6.62 -6.60
CA ALA A 183 0.63 6.87 -6.62
C ALA A 183 1.23 6.85 -5.21
N GLU A 184 2.55 6.72 -5.13
CA GLU A 184 3.25 6.82 -3.84
C GLU A 184 3.19 8.27 -3.33
N ALA A 185 2.68 8.45 -2.10
CA ALA A 185 2.53 9.79 -1.52
C ALA A 185 3.91 10.41 -1.22
N PRO A 186 4.16 11.65 -1.67
CA PRO A 186 5.41 12.31 -1.33
C PRO A 186 5.44 12.71 0.15
N ILE A 187 6.62 12.62 0.76
CA ILE A 187 6.82 13.21 2.09
C ILE A 187 6.98 14.71 1.90
N VAL A 188 6.08 15.48 2.50
CA VAL A 188 6.11 16.95 2.50
C VAL A 188 6.45 17.41 3.90
N ILE A 189 7.58 18.10 4.08
CA ILE A 189 7.95 18.73 5.35
C ILE A 189 7.64 20.22 5.29
N ARG A 190 6.82 20.69 6.24
CA ARG A 190 6.60 22.12 6.48
C ARG A 190 7.36 22.55 7.73
N PRO A 191 8.48 23.27 7.61
CA PRO A 191 9.21 23.76 8.77
C PRO A 191 8.38 24.80 9.53
N TYR A 192 8.33 24.66 10.86
CA TYR A 192 7.68 25.61 11.74
C TYR A 192 8.58 26.85 11.97
N GLY A 193 7.99 28.04 12.04
CA GLY A 193 8.72 29.29 12.31
C GLY A 193 9.47 29.90 11.11
N ILE A 194 9.47 29.27 9.93
CA ILE A 194 10.13 29.81 8.73
C ILE A 194 9.10 30.47 7.81
N ARG A 195 9.31 31.74 7.45
CA ARG A 195 8.48 32.45 6.47
C ARG A 195 8.73 31.90 5.06
N ARG A 196 7.68 31.82 4.22
CA ARG A 196 7.77 31.33 2.82
C ARG A 196 8.88 32.00 2.01
N SER A 197 9.11 33.31 2.21
CA SER A 197 10.18 34.05 1.53
C SER A 197 11.58 33.52 1.87
N ALA A 198 11.81 33.13 3.14
CA ALA A 198 13.08 32.57 3.60
C ALA A 198 13.32 31.12 3.10
N LEU A 199 12.26 30.40 2.72
CA LEU A 199 12.39 29.09 2.05
C LEU A 199 12.78 29.25 0.58
N ARG A 200 12.26 30.27 -0.11
CA ARG A 200 12.57 30.52 -1.53
C ARG A 200 14.02 30.96 -1.75
N SER A 201 14.60 31.67 -0.79
CA SER A 201 16.00 32.15 -0.85
C SER A 201 17.04 31.08 -0.49
N ARG A 202 16.64 29.97 0.14
CA ARG A 202 17.54 28.87 0.54
C ARG A 202 17.29 27.64 -0.35
N GLN A 203 17.86 27.64 -1.55
CA GLN A 203 17.74 26.55 -2.53
C GLN A 203 18.42 25.23 -2.10
N HIS A 204 19.21 25.22 -1.02
CA HIS A 204 19.95 24.03 -0.59
C HIS A 204 19.73 23.73 0.89
N PHE A 205 18.60 23.10 1.23
CA PHE A 205 18.57 22.26 2.42
C PHE A 205 19.32 20.96 2.09
N HIS A 206 20.61 20.89 2.43
CA HIS A 206 21.34 19.62 2.47
C HIS A 206 20.82 18.81 3.66
N PHE A 207 19.84 17.94 3.42
CA PHE A 207 19.69 16.75 4.26
C PHE A 207 20.85 15.80 3.92
N GLY A 208 21.37 15.06 4.91
CA GLY A 208 22.55 14.20 4.79
C GLY A 208 22.59 13.38 3.48
N ARG A 209 23.80 13.26 2.93
CA ARG A 209 24.15 12.98 1.53
C ARG A 209 23.65 11.68 0.88
N ASP A 210 22.85 10.84 1.53
CA ASP A 210 22.66 9.48 1.03
C ASP A 210 21.39 9.23 0.20
N ASP A 211 20.43 10.16 0.09
CA ASP A 211 19.11 9.79 -0.49
C ASP A 211 18.41 10.82 -1.42
N VAL A 212 19.03 11.94 -1.78
CA VAL A 212 18.31 13.02 -2.52
C VAL A 212 18.86 13.22 -3.94
N HIS A 213 18.34 12.43 -4.89
CA HIS A 213 18.44 12.71 -6.32
C HIS A 213 17.06 12.67 -6.98
N GLY A 214 16.67 13.77 -7.60
CA GLY A 214 15.46 13.84 -8.43
C GLY A 214 14.91 15.26 -8.57
N ALA A 215 14.95 15.80 -9.79
CA ALA A 215 14.39 17.09 -10.15
C ALA A 215 12.85 17.04 -10.08
N GLY A 216 12.28 17.59 -9.00
CA GLY A 216 10.84 17.77 -8.82
C GLY A 216 10.51 19.24 -8.57
N ARG A 217 9.53 19.78 -9.31
CA ARG A 217 9.02 21.15 -9.12
C ARG A 217 8.66 21.39 -7.65
N ILE A 218 9.24 22.44 -7.07
CA ILE A 218 8.99 22.89 -5.71
C ILE A 218 7.55 23.43 -5.62
N GLN A 219 6.64 22.66 -5.04
CA GLN A 219 5.42 23.19 -4.41
C GLN A 219 5.58 23.00 -2.90
N GLU A 220 5.95 24.10 -2.23
CA GLU A 220 5.91 24.31 -0.77
C GLU A 220 6.02 23.09 0.15
N GLY A 221 7.22 22.50 0.15
CA GLY A 221 7.66 21.49 1.09
C GLY A 221 8.73 20.64 0.44
N THR A 222 9.82 20.37 1.15
CA THR A 222 10.89 19.53 0.59
C THR A 222 10.35 18.11 0.42
N LEU A 223 10.40 17.61 -0.81
CA LEU A 223 10.01 16.25 -1.18
C LEU A 223 11.09 15.29 -0.66
N LEU A 224 10.77 14.45 0.33
CA LEU A 224 11.64 13.32 0.67
C LEU A 224 11.09 12.03 0.05
N ARG A 225 12.00 11.14 -0.40
CA ARG A 225 11.60 9.80 -0.85
C ARG A 225 11.05 9.01 0.34
N PRO A 226 9.95 8.26 0.17
CA PRO A 226 9.45 7.38 1.22
C PRO A 226 10.51 6.36 1.60
N GLY A 227 10.79 6.23 2.90
CA GLY A 227 11.76 5.33 3.52
C GLY A 227 13.13 5.93 3.88
N SER A 228 13.38 7.22 3.62
CA SER A 228 14.56 7.96 4.10
C SER A 228 14.44 8.44 5.56
N CYS A 229 13.26 8.28 6.19
CA CYS A 229 13.00 8.78 7.55
C CYS A 229 13.47 7.81 8.67
N GLY A 230 14.26 6.79 8.33
CA GLY A 230 14.62 5.68 9.21
C GLY A 230 15.52 6.02 10.40
N ASP A 231 16.29 7.11 10.34
CA ASP A 231 17.33 7.37 11.37
C ASP A 231 17.57 8.85 11.73
N ALA A 232 16.66 9.76 11.37
CA ALA A 232 16.80 11.19 11.65
C ALA A 232 16.49 11.58 13.13
N ARG A 233 16.65 10.66 14.09
CA ARG A 233 16.39 10.93 15.52
C ARG A 233 17.56 11.56 16.28
N HIS A 234 18.74 11.69 15.67
CA HIS A 234 19.90 12.28 16.34
C HIS A 234 20.03 13.81 16.24
N GLY A 235 19.10 14.51 15.58
CA GLY A 235 19.16 15.97 15.40
C GLY A 235 17.98 16.79 15.91
N ILE A 236 16.87 16.16 16.30
CA ILE A 236 15.64 16.89 16.66
C ILE A 236 15.61 17.13 18.17
N ARG A 237 16.35 18.15 18.64
CA ARG A 237 16.15 18.68 19.99
C ARG A 237 14.83 19.44 20.06
N SER A 238 13.91 18.86 20.85
CA SER A 238 12.83 19.51 21.60
C SER A 238 12.03 20.62 20.91
N GLY A 239 10.90 20.22 20.32
CA GLY A 239 9.80 21.10 19.95
C GLY A 239 8.63 20.27 19.44
N SER A 240 7.57 20.20 20.22
CA SER A 240 6.34 19.42 19.97
C SER A 240 5.79 19.65 18.56
N ASN A 241 5.94 18.68 17.66
CA ASN A 241 5.48 18.75 16.27
C ASN A 241 4.25 17.85 16.08
N GLY A 242 3.09 18.46 15.90
CA GLY A 242 1.86 17.77 15.51
C GLY A 242 1.90 17.33 14.05
N ARG A 243 1.53 16.08 13.78
CA ARG A 243 1.27 15.57 12.42
C ARG A 243 -0.04 16.18 11.91
N ASP A 244 0.05 17.23 11.11
CA ASP A 244 -1.11 17.81 10.45
C ASP A 244 -1.34 17.13 9.09
N GLY A 245 -2.25 16.15 9.05
CA GLY A 245 -2.88 15.69 7.82
C GLY A 245 -3.94 16.69 7.39
N ARG A 246 -3.57 17.68 6.56
CA ARG A 246 -4.52 18.69 6.08
C ARG A 246 -4.85 18.54 4.60
N GLY A 247 -5.89 17.76 4.32
CA GLY A 247 -6.90 18.18 3.35
C GLY A 247 -7.81 19.21 4.00
N SER A 248 -7.37 20.46 4.14
CA SER A 248 -8.21 21.55 4.67
C SER A 248 -8.44 22.60 3.59
N LEU A 249 -9.65 22.53 3.05
CA LEU A 249 -10.39 23.50 2.27
C LEU A 249 -9.97 24.95 2.56
N CYS A 250 -9.50 25.65 1.52
CA CYS A 250 -9.54 27.11 1.46
C CYS A 250 -10.99 27.57 1.51
N CYS A 251 -11.45 28.05 2.67
CA CYS A 251 -12.68 28.81 2.80
C CYS A 251 -12.28 30.29 2.88
N PRO A 252 -12.67 31.15 1.92
CA PRO A 252 -12.45 32.57 2.05
C PRO A 252 -13.52 33.13 2.99
N ARG A 253 -13.11 33.62 4.16
CA ARG A 253 -13.94 34.56 4.93
C ARG A 253 -13.56 35.98 4.51
N ARG A 254 -14.61 36.78 4.39
CA ARG A 254 -14.72 38.16 3.89
C ARG A 254 -13.63 39.10 4.35
#